data_AF-A0A1I8PWC9-F1
#
_entry.id   AF-A0A1I8PWC9-F1
#
_cell.length_a   1.000
_cell.length_b   1.000
_cell.length_c   1.000
_cell.angle_alpha   90.00
_cell.angle_beta   90.00
_cell.angle_gamma   90.00
#
_symmetry.space_group_name_H-M   'P 1'
#
loop_
_entity.id
_entity.type
_entity.pdbx_description
1 polymer ?
#
loop_
_entity_poly.entity_id
_entity_poly.type
_entity_poly.pdbx_seq_one_letter_code
_entity_poly.pdbx_strand_id
1 'polypeptide(L)'
;MSKFYLTFKFLVVVLVLAGNSAQALDTDYDIGMVKELIDQLTEERKVILCVANSCDPLAFNKLNEIADESEDFISSKVGFIETPEFETYKIDKSFEVFLPKLLALVPECKDTSHVCPHKVFAPAPKYVFDYTNATKNMIEASKCITLDRVPEAIDIIAKSVSYLEQYKDHKRNYLERALPAITYATNEFRKFCLKV
;
A
#
# COMPACT_ATOMS: atom_id res chain seq x y z
N MET A 1 5.59 -56.46 12.58
CA MET A 1 6.33 -55.21 12.25
C MET A 1 5.83 -54.48 10.99
N SER A 2 4.84 -54.99 10.23
CA SER A 2 4.37 -54.35 8.97
C SER A 2 3.33 -53.22 9.17
N LYS A 3 2.50 -53.26 10.22
CA LYS A 3 1.39 -52.31 10.42
C LYS A 3 1.83 -50.88 10.79
N PHE A 4 2.94 -50.71 11.52
CA PHE A 4 3.46 -49.39 11.91
C PHE A 4 4.04 -48.58 10.73
N TYR A 5 4.58 -49.28 9.72
CA TYR A 5 5.19 -48.66 8.55
C TYR A 5 4.15 -48.07 7.58
N LEU A 6 2.96 -48.69 7.52
CA LEU A 6 1.85 -48.24 6.67
C LEU A 6 1.19 -46.96 7.22
N THR A 7 1.01 -46.87 8.54
CA THR A 7 0.48 -45.66 9.20
C THR A 7 1.42 -44.46 9.08
N PHE A 8 2.75 -44.69 9.13
CA PHE A 8 3.73 -43.61 9.02
C PHE A 8 3.80 -43.02 7.59
N LYS A 9 3.72 -43.87 6.55
CA LYS A 9 3.67 -43.41 5.16
C LYS A 9 2.40 -42.64 4.84
N PHE A 10 1.25 -43.03 5.40
CA PHE A 10 0.00 -42.30 5.22
C PHE A 10 0.04 -40.91 5.87
N LEU A 11 0.64 -40.81 7.07
CA LEU A 11 0.78 -39.52 7.77
C LEU A 11 1.69 -38.55 7.00
N VAL A 12 2.80 -39.04 6.43
CA VAL A 12 3.72 -38.24 5.62
C VAL A 12 3.06 -37.77 4.31
N VAL A 13 2.31 -38.63 3.63
CA VAL A 13 1.60 -38.24 2.39
C VAL A 13 0.51 -37.20 2.68
N VAL A 14 -0.21 -37.30 3.80
CA VAL A 14 -1.20 -36.30 4.22
C VAL A 14 -0.53 -34.98 4.62
N LEU A 15 0.62 -35.00 5.30
CA LEU A 15 1.38 -33.79 5.64
C LEU A 15 1.95 -33.08 4.40
N VAL A 16 2.43 -33.84 3.40
CA VAL A 16 2.92 -33.26 2.13
C VAL A 16 1.76 -32.69 1.31
N LEU A 17 0.61 -33.36 1.28
CA LEU A 17 -0.59 -32.84 0.60
C LEU A 17 -1.15 -31.60 1.30
N ALA A 18 -1.20 -31.58 2.64
CA ALA A 18 -1.66 -30.43 3.41
C ALA A 18 -0.70 -29.24 3.30
N GLY A 19 0.62 -29.47 3.31
CA GLY A 19 1.64 -28.43 3.08
C GLY A 19 1.53 -27.79 1.69
N ASN A 20 1.36 -28.61 0.64
CA ASN A 20 1.16 -28.11 -0.72
C ASN A 20 -0.17 -27.37 -0.89
N SER A 21 -1.22 -27.78 -0.17
CA SER A 21 -2.53 -27.11 -0.19
C SER A 21 -2.50 -25.76 0.53
N ALA A 22 -1.81 -25.70 1.67
CA ALA A 22 -1.63 -24.47 2.44
C ALA A 22 -0.77 -23.46 1.69
N GLN A 23 0.32 -23.90 1.04
CA GLN A 23 1.15 -23.03 0.20
C GLN A 23 0.39 -22.45 -0.98
N ALA A 24 -0.47 -23.23 -1.64
CA ALA A 24 -1.30 -22.73 -2.74
C ALA A 24 -2.32 -21.67 -2.28
N LEU A 25 -2.94 -21.86 -1.10
CA LEU A 25 -3.87 -20.89 -0.50
C LEU A 25 -3.17 -19.60 -0.03
N ASP A 26 -1.97 -19.71 0.55
CA ASP A 26 -1.15 -18.57 0.97
C ASP A 26 -0.76 -17.71 -0.25
N THR A 27 -0.32 -18.37 -1.32
CA THR A 27 0.16 -17.68 -2.52
C THR A 27 -0.96 -16.84 -3.17
N ASP A 28 -2.15 -17.41 -3.33
CA ASP A 28 -3.30 -16.70 -3.92
C ASP A 28 -3.76 -15.50 -3.05
N TYR A 29 -3.70 -15.63 -1.72
CA TYR A 29 -4.02 -14.55 -0.78
C TYR A 29 -2.99 -13.42 -0.85
N ASP A 30 -1.71 -13.76 -0.85
CA ASP A 30 -0.59 -12.81 -0.91
C ASP A 30 -0.58 -12.00 -2.22
N ILE A 31 -0.88 -12.66 -3.35
CA ILE A 31 -1.01 -11.99 -4.64
C ILE A 31 -2.19 -11.03 -4.64
N GLY A 32 -3.32 -11.47 -4.07
CA GLY A 32 -4.50 -10.64 -3.87
C GLY A 32 -4.15 -9.35 -3.14
N MET A 33 -3.43 -9.47 -2.03
CA MET A 33 -3.01 -8.34 -1.20
C MET A 33 -2.11 -7.35 -1.94
N VAL A 34 -1.05 -7.82 -2.64
CA VAL A 34 -0.16 -6.90 -3.39
C VAL A 34 -0.92 -6.20 -4.52
N LYS A 35 -1.78 -6.94 -5.24
CA LYS A 35 -2.56 -6.37 -6.33
C LYS A 35 -3.57 -5.33 -5.82
N GLU A 36 -4.31 -5.67 -4.77
CA GLU A 36 -5.29 -4.78 -4.14
C GLU A 36 -4.63 -3.50 -3.64
N LEU A 37 -3.47 -3.61 -3.01
CA LEU A 37 -2.66 -2.46 -2.59
C LEU A 37 -2.26 -1.55 -3.77
N ILE A 38 -1.81 -2.11 -4.89
CA ILE A 38 -1.46 -1.32 -6.08
C ILE A 38 -2.69 -0.65 -6.71
N ASP A 39 -3.83 -1.33 -6.71
CA ASP A 39 -5.11 -0.78 -7.18
C ASP A 39 -5.56 0.39 -6.26
N GLN A 40 -5.44 0.24 -4.95
CA GLN A 40 -5.73 1.30 -3.97
C GLN A 40 -4.78 2.50 -4.11
N LEU A 41 -3.46 2.29 -4.28
CA LEU A 41 -2.50 3.36 -4.57
C LEU A 41 -2.84 4.10 -5.87
N THR A 42 -3.31 3.36 -6.87
CA THR A 42 -3.76 3.94 -8.14
C THR A 42 -4.96 4.84 -7.94
N GLU A 43 -5.92 4.41 -7.13
CA GLU A 43 -7.12 5.17 -6.83
C GLU A 43 -6.82 6.38 -5.94
N GLU A 44 -6.05 6.21 -4.87
CA GLU A 44 -5.58 7.29 -4.00
C GLU A 44 -4.91 8.39 -4.81
N ARG A 45 -3.97 8.03 -5.68
CA ARG A 45 -3.31 8.98 -6.56
C ARG A 45 -4.31 9.80 -7.39
N LYS A 46 -5.33 9.16 -7.97
CA LYS A 46 -6.34 9.86 -8.78
C LYS A 46 -7.19 10.80 -7.91
N VAL A 47 -7.62 10.35 -6.73
CA VAL A 47 -8.43 11.16 -5.81
C VAL A 47 -7.62 12.37 -5.32
N ILE A 48 -6.35 12.19 -4.91
CA ILE A 48 -5.48 13.29 -4.49
C ILE A 48 -5.29 14.31 -5.63
N LEU A 49 -5.10 13.85 -6.88
CA LEU A 49 -5.01 14.75 -8.03
C LEU A 49 -6.32 15.48 -8.30
N CYS A 50 -7.48 14.84 -8.13
CA CYS A 50 -8.76 15.52 -8.23
C CYS A 50 -8.95 16.57 -7.12
N VAL A 51 -8.63 16.24 -5.87
CA VAL A 51 -8.67 17.16 -4.73
C VAL A 51 -7.80 18.40 -5.01
N ALA A 52 -6.62 18.19 -5.61
CA ALA A 52 -5.72 19.26 -6.01
C ALA A 52 -6.28 20.19 -7.11
N ASN A 53 -7.27 19.72 -7.88
CA ASN A 53 -7.95 20.46 -8.92
C ASN A 53 -9.40 20.83 -8.54
N SER A 54 -9.81 20.59 -7.29
CA SER A 54 -11.17 20.86 -6.81
C SER A 54 -11.40 22.36 -6.56
N CYS A 55 -12.68 22.75 -6.47
CA CYS A 55 -13.04 24.13 -6.12
C CYS A 55 -12.98 24.42 -4.62
N ASP A 56 -12.65 23.43 -3.78
CA ASP A 56 -12.68 23.60 -2.33
C ASP A 56 -11.42 24.36 -1.87
N PRO A 57 -11.54 25.57 -1.30
CA PRO A 57 -10.40 26.34 -0.82
C PRO A 57 -9.67 25.67 0.37
N LEU A 58 -10.31 24.69 1.02
CA LEU A 58 -9.74 23.94 2.15
C LEU A 58 -9.35 22.50 1.78
N ALA A 59 -9.36 22.15 0.48
CA ALA A 59 -9.09 20.80 0.01
C ALA A 59 -7.77 20.21 0.55
N PHE A 60 -6.70 21.01 0.57
CA PHE A 60 -5.39 20.58 1.05
C PHE A 60 -5.31 20.44 2.57
N ASN A 61 -6.03 21.28 3.33
CA ASN A 61 -6.08 21.16 4.78
C ASN A 61 -6.78 19.86 5.17
N LYS A 62 -7.91 19.57 4.51
CA LYS A 62 -8.66 18.32 4.68
C LYS A 62 -7.83 17.11 4.27
N LEU A 63 -7.13 17.20 3.13
CA LEU A 63 -6.22 16.14 2.68
C LEU A 63 -5.17 15.82 3.75
N ASN A 64 -4.52 16.84 4.30
CA ASN A 64 -3.48 16.66 5.32
C ASN A 64 -4.05 16.07 6.62
N GLU A 65 -5.22 16.51 7.06
CA GLU A 65 -5.87 15.98 8.27
C GLU A 65 -6.17 14.47 8.14
N ILE A 66 -6.77 14.04 7.03
CA ILE A 66 -7.06 12.62 6.79
C ILE A 66 -5.76 11.82 6.59
N ALA A 67 -4.76 12.43 5.97
CA ALA A 67 -3.45 11.83 5.74
C ALA A 67 -2.71 11.57 7.05
N ASP A 68 -2.75 12.51 7.99
CA ASP A 68 -2.18 12.33 9.33
C ASP A 68 -2.94 11.23 10.11
N GLU A 69 -4.27 11.11 9.97
CA GLU A 69 -5.02 9.98 10.56
C GLU A 69 -4.58 8.61 9.99
N SER A 70 -4.25 8.56 8.68
CA SER A 70 -3.72 7.36 8.05
C SER A 70 -2.34 6.99 8.59
N GLU A 71 -1.48 8.00 8.81
CA GLU A 71 -0.18 7.80 9.43
C GLU A 71 -0.30 7.26 10.85
N ASP A 72 -1.23 7.80 11.65
CA ASP A 72 -1.48 7.32 13.01
C ASP A 72 -1.93 5.86 13.01
N PHE A 73 -2.77 5.47 12.04
CA PHE A 73 -3.18 4.07 11.86
C PHE A 73 -2.00 3.17 11.52
N ILE A 74 -1.20 3.54 10.50
CA ILE A 74 -0.02 2.77 10.09
C ILE A 74 1.01 2.70 11.22
N SER A 75 1.19 3.78 11.96
CA SER A 75 2.17 3.89 13.06
C SER A 75 1.71 3.24 14.36
N SER A 76 0.45 2.81 14.45
CA SER A 76 -0.08 2.14 15.63
C SER A 76 0.59 0.78 15.79
N LYS A 77 1.12 0.50 16.98
CA LYS A 77 1.74 -0.79 17.32
C LYS A 77 0.75 -1.68 18.05
N VAL A 78 0.70 -2.94 17.64
CA VAL A 78 -0.07 -3.99 18.31
C VAL A 78 0.76 -4.69 19.39
N GLY A 79 0.10 -5.42 20.29
CA GLY A 79 0.76 -6.10 21.42
C GLY A 79 1.56 -7.36 21.06
N PHE A 80 1.82 -7.62 19.78
CA PHE A 80 2.55 -8.77 19.26
C PHE A 80 3.59 -8.33 18.22
N ILE A 81 4.54 -9.22 17.89
CA ILE A 81 5.55 -8.97 16.86
C ILE A 81 4.85 -8.95 15.49
N GLU A 82 4.88 -7.81 14.82
CA GLU A 82 4.29 -7.62 13.49
C GLU A 82 5.10 -8.39 12.43
N THR A 83 4.42 -9.12 11.56
CA THR A 83 5.03 -9.82 10.42
C THR A 83 4.97 -8.95 9.16
N PRO A 84 5.77 -9.23 8.12
CA PRO A 84 5.71 -8.48 6.86
C PRO A 84 4.32 -8.46 6.21
N GLU A 85 3.58 -9.55 6.31
CA GLU A 85 2.21 -9.66 5.81
C GLU A 85 1.28 -8.75 6.61
N PHE A 86 1.46 -8.69 7.94
CA PHE A 86 0.68 -7.80 8.80
C PHE A 86 1.01 -6.32 8.54
N GLU A 87 2.28 -5.97 8.36
CA GLU A 87 2.70 -4.61 8.00
C GLU A 87 2.12 -4.19 6.64
N THR A 88 2.16 -5.09 5.65
CA THR A 88 1.56 -4.84 4.33
C THR A 88 0.04 -4.68 4.42
N TYR A 89 -0.62 -5.54 5.20
CA TYR A 89 -2.05 -5.45 5.50
C TYR A 89 -2.43 -4.14 6.21
N LYS A 90 -1.58 -3.59 7.10
CA LYS A 90 -1.82 -2.27 7.71
C LYS A 90 -1.87 -1.16 6.67
N ILE A 91 -1.00 -1.20 5.66
CA ILE A 91 -1.05 -0.21 4.58
C ILE A 91 -2.35 -0.37 3.79
N ASP A 92 -2.70 -1.59 3.39
CA ASP A 92 -3.96 -1.88 2.68
C ASP A 92 -5.18 -1.34 3.45
N LYS A 93 -5.30 -1.66 4.75
CA LYS A 93 -6.37 -1.14 5.60
C LYS A 93 -6.32 0.37 5.83
N SER A 94 -5.15 0.98 5.78
CA SER A 94 -5.05 2.44 5.83
C SER A 94 -5.77 3.09 4.64
N PHE A 95 -5.70 2.50 3.44
CA PHE A 95 -6.40 2.99 2.25
C PHE A 95 -7.90 2.82 2.34
N GLU A 96 -8.38 1.69 2.88
CA GLU A 96 -9.82 1.47 3.12
C GLU A 96 -10.42 2.50 4.09
N VAL A 97 -9.62 3.08 4.99
CA VAL A 97 -10.05 4.16 5.89
C VAL A 97 -9.89 5.54 5.23
N PHE A 98 -8.76 5.76 4.56
CA PHE A 98 -8.37 7.04 3.98
C PHE A 98 -9.25 7.44 2.80
N LEU A 99 -9.40 6.55 1.81
CA LEU A 99 -10.10 6.84 0.55
C LEU A 99 -11.57 7.25 0.75
N PRO A 100 -12.38 6.52 1.53
CA PRO A 100 -13.77 6.89 1.74
C PRO A 100 -13.93 8.23 2.46
N LYS A 101 -13.04 8.55 3.42
CA LYS A 101 -13.05 9.85 4.12
C LYS A 101 -12.74 10.99 3.16
N LEU A 102 -11.73 10.82 2.31
CA LEU A 102 -11.35 11.83 1.33
C LEU A 102 -12.47 12.07 0.30
N LEU A 103 -13.09 10.98 -0.19
CA LEU A 103 -14.24 11.05 -1.11
C LEU A 103 -15.51 11.61 -0.46
N ALA A 104 -15.71 11.44 0.85
CA ALA A 104 -16.83 12.05 1.57
C ALA A 104 -16.63 13.57 1.72
N LEU A 105 -15.38 14.03 1.83
CA LEU A 105 -15.03 15.44 2.01
C LEU A 105 -14.94 16.22 0.69
N VAL A 106 -14.63 15.53 -0.41
CA VAL A 106 -14.66 16.08 -1.77
C VAL A 106 -15.45 15.14 -2.70
N PRO A 107 -16.81 15.13 -2.61
CA PRO A 107 -17.65 14.17 -3.33
C PRO A 107 -17.54 14.25 -4.85
N GLU A 108 -17.19 15.42 -5.37
CA GLU A 108 -16.90 15.65 -6.79
C GLU A 108 -15.83 14.68 -7.32
N CYS A 109 -14.89 14.28 -6.47
CA CYS A 109 -13.79 13.38 -6.83
C CYS A 109 -14.16 11.91 -6.95
N LYS A 110 -15.45 11.55 -6.76
CA LYS A 110 -15.97 10.27 -7.28
C LYS A 110 -15.82 10.18 -8.79
N ASP A 111 -15.91 11.32 -9.48
CA ASP A 111 -15.40 11.46 -10.84
C ASP A 111 -13.97 12.00 -10.76
N THR A 112 -12.99 11.10 -10.88
CA THR A 112 -11.57 11.47 -10.80
C THR A 112 -11.09 12.38 -11.94
N SER A 113 -11.92 12.61 -12.97
CA SER A 113 -11.67 13.59 -14.04
C SER A 113 -12.20 14.99 -13.74
N HIS A 114 -12.88 15.17 -12.59
CA HIS A 114 -13.42 16.46 -12.18
C HIS A 114 -12.31 17.51 -12.06
N VAL A 115 -12.56 18.68 -12.65
CA VAL A 115 -11.72 19.87 -12.54
C VAL A 115 -12.62 21.05 -12.23
N CYS A 116 -12.19 21.91 -11.30
CA CYS A 116 -12.93 23.10 -10.95
C CYS A 116 -13.22 23.96 -12.20
N PRO A 117 -14.50 24.26 -12.53
CA PRO A 117 -14.84 25.09 -13.69
C PRO A 117 -14.42 26.55 -13.52
N HIS A 118 -14.05 26.94 -12.29
CA HIS A 118 -13.56 28.27 -11.96
C HIS A 118 -12.06 28.25 -11.70
N LYS A 119 -11.41 29.40 -11.90
CA LYS A 119 -9.98 29.53 -11.63
C LYS A 119 -9.71 29.33 -10.14
N VAL A 120 -8.98 28.27 -9.80
CA VAL A 120 -8.48 28.04 -8.44
C VAL A 120 -7.42 29.11 -8.14
N PHE A 121 -7.63 29.90 -7.09
CA PHE A 121 -6.78 31.06 -6.78
C PHE A 121 -5.47 30.66 -6.08
N ALA A 122 -5.42 29.48 -5.47
CA ALA A 122 -4.22 28.95 -4.84
C ALA A 122 -3.72 27.72 -5.62
N PRO A 123 -2.48 27.74 -6.17
CA PRO A 123 -1.92 26.56 -6.80
C PRO A 123 -1.71 25.46 -5.76
N ALA A 124 -1.90 24.20 -6.19
CA ALA A 124 -1.64 23.06 -5.33
C ALA A 124 -0.19 23.06 -4.82
N PRO A 125 0.04 22.78 -3.53
CA PRO A 125 1.39 22.71 -2.98
C PRO A 125 2.28 21.68 -3.69
N LYS A 126 3.58 21.96 -3.78
CA LYS A 126 4.55 21.09 -4.48
C LYS A 126 4.55 19.65 -3.94
N TYR A 127 4.41 19.47 -2.63
CA TYR A 127 4.45 18.14 -2.01
C TYR A 127 3.36 17.20 -2.54
N VAL A 128 2.19 17.73 -2.95
CA VAL A 128 1.11 16.94 -3.52
C VAL A 128 1.54 16.32 -4.86
N PHE A 129 2.21 17.10 -5.70
CA PHE A 129 2.73 16.62 -6.97
C PHE A 129 3.94 15.69 -6.78
N ASP A 130 4.82 15.98 -5.82
CA ASP A 130 5.95 15.10 -5.51
C ASP A 130 5.44 13.72 -5.08
N TYR A 131 4.45 13.69 -4.17
CA TYR A 131 3.83 12.46 -3.68
C TYR A 131 3.12 11.67 -4.79
N THR A 132 2.27 12.33 -5.57
CA THR A 132 1.50 11.67 -6.64
C THR A 132 2.40 11.19 -7.79
N ASN A 133 3.54 11.85 -8.04
CA ASN A 133 4.55 11.39 -8.99
C ASN A 133 5.38 10.22 -8.44
N ALA A 134 5.78 10.25 -7.17
CA ALA A 134 6.47 9.13 -6.53
C ALA A 134 5.58 7.87 -6.55
N THR A 135 4.30 8.02 -6.18
CA THR A 135 3.30 6.95 -6.22
C THR A 135 3.11 6.39 -7.62
N LYS A 136 3.02 7.26 -8.65
CA LYS A 136 2.98 6.83 -10.06
C LYS A 136 4.18 5.94 -10.40
N ASN A 137 5.39 6.36 -10.01
CA ASN A 137 6.62 5.62 -10.30
C ASN A 137 6.65 4.26 -9.59
N MET A 138 6.13 4.18 -8.36
CA MET A 138 6.00 2.93 -7.62
C MET A 138 5.03 1.96 -8.31
N ILE A 139 3.83 2.45 -8.69
CA ILE A 139 2.85 1.67 -9.45
C ILE A 139 3.46 1.15 -10.75
N GLU A 140 4.16 1.99 -11.51
CA GLU A 140 4.84 1.58 -12.74
C GLU A 140 5.94 0.55 -12.48
N ALA A 141 6.72 0.70 -11.42
CA ALA A 141 7.76 -0.25 -11.02
C ALA A 141 7.19 -1.60 -10.55
N SER A 142 5.96 -1.63 -10.01
CA SER A 142 5.34 -2.87 -9.52
C SER A 142 4.82 -3.80 -10.61
N LYS A 143 4.70 -3.33 -11.87
CA LYS A 143 4.06 -4.09 -12.96
C LYS A 143 4.73 -5.39 -13.35
N CYS A 144 6.00 -5.59 -12.97
CA CYS A 144 6.75 -6.80 -13.28
C CYS A 144 6.60 -7.90 -12.23
N ILE A 145 5.87 -7.65 -11.14
CA ILE A 145 5.72 -8.61 -10.03
C ILE A 145 4.92 -9.82 -10.51
N THR A 146 5.55 -10.98 -10.48
CA THR A 146 4.98 -12.28 -10.84
C THR A 146 4.61 -13.09 -9.58
N LEU A 147 3.78 -14.12 -9.77
CA LEU A 147 3.22 -14.95 -8.69
C LEU A 147 4.32 -15.58 -7.80
N ASP A 148 5.41 -16.03 -8.41
CA ASP A 148 6.52 -16.70 -7.75
C ASP A 148 7.38 -15.78 -6.88
N ARG A 149 7.14 -14.46 -6.94
CA ARG A 149 7.97 -13.45 -6.27
C ARG A 149 7.18 -12.48 -5.39
N VAL A 150 5.92 -12.79 -5.13
CA VAL A 150 5.06 -12.00 -4.23
C VAL A 150 5.61 -11.91 -2.80
N PRO A 151 6.20 -12.95 -2.18
CA PRO A 151 6.77 -12.83 -0.84
C PRO A 151 7.86 -11.75 -0.74
N GLU A 152 8.68 -11.60 -1.79
CA GLU A 152 9.69 -10.53 -1.86
C GLU A 152 9.05 -9.15 -1.99
N ALA A 153 7.93 -9.04 -2.73
CA ALA A 153 7.21 -7.77 -2.85
C ALA A 153 6.59 -7.35 -1.51
N ILE A 154 6.00 -8.30 -0.76
CA ILE A 154 5.49 -8.08 0.60
C ILE A 154 6.61 -7.60 1.53
N ASP A 155 7.78 -8.25 1.50
CA ASP A 155 8.93 -7.82 2.32
C ASP A 155 9.41 -6.39 1.97
N ILE A 156 9.40 -6.01 0.69
CA ILE A 156 9.71 -4.62 0.27
C ILE A 156 8.68 -3.62 0.83
N ILE A 157 7.39 -3.96 0.76
CA ILE A 157 6.30 -3.10 1.25
C ILE A 157 6.37 -2.98 2.79
N ALA A 158 6.54 -4.09 3.49
CA ALA A 158 6.74 -4.15 4.94
C ALA A 158 7.90 -3.26 5.41
N LYS A 159 9.06 -3.35 4.75
CA LYS A 159 10.21 -2.47 5.04
C LYS A 159 9.89 -0.99 4.81
N SER A 160 8.99 -0.68 3.88
CA SER A 160 8.52 0.68 3.65
C SER A 160 7.66 1.19 4.82
N VAL A 161 6.88 0.34 5.49
CA VAL A 161 6.20 0.67 6.76
C VAL A 161 7.21 1.04 7.84
N SER A 162 8.27 0.25 7.98
CA SER A 162 9.34 0.55 8.94
C SER A 162 9.97 1.94 8.69
N TYR A 163 10.09 2.38 7.43
CA TYR A 163 10.51 3.76 7.13
C TYR A 163 9.50 4.80 7.64
N LEU A 164 8.20 4.60 7.43
CA LEU A 164 7.16 5.53 7.91
C LEU A 164 7.21 5.65 9.45
N GLU A 165 7.36 4.53 10.14
CA GLU A 165 7.34 4.50 11.60
C GLU A 165 8.59 5.10 12.26
N GLN A 166 9.75 5.01 11.59
CA GLN A 166 11.03 5.50 12.12
C GLN A 166 11.24 7.00 11.88
N TYR A 167 10.65 7.56 10.81
CA TYR A 167 10.88 8.95 10.39
C TYR A 167 9.74 9.89 10.82
N LYS A 168 9.50 10.00 12.14
CA LYS A 168 8.45 10.87 12.75
C LYS A 168 8.84 12.34 12.87
N ASP A 169 9.31 12.94 11.79
CA ASP A 169 9.58 14.39 11.76
C ASP A 169 8.25 15.18 11.72
N HIS A 170 7.87 15.77 12.85
CA HIS A 170 6.64 16.55 13.01
C HIS A 170 6.62 17.87 12.21
N LYS A 171 7.71 18.26 11.53
CA LYS A 171 7.76 19.51 10.74
C LYS A 171 7.16 19.39 9.33
N ARG A 172 6.99 18.16 8.85
CA ARG A 172 6.46 17.85 7.52
C ARG A 172 5.00 17.37 7.63
N ASN A 173 4.25 17.32 6.54
CA ASN A 173 2.96 16.59 6.52
C ASN A 173 3.18 15.10 6.15
N TYR A 174 2.17 14.24 6.33
CA TYR A 174 2.29 12.82 5.99
C TYR A 174 2.75 12.56 4.56
N LEU A 175 2.21 13.28 3.56
CA LEU A 175 2.58 13.07 2.15
C LEU A 175 4.08 13.32 1.94
N GLU A 176 4.66 14.33 2.61
CA GLU A 176 6.10 14.57 2.60
C GLU A 176 6.92 13.51 3.34
N ARG A 177 6.39 13.01 4.47
CA ARG A 177 7.04 11.95 5.27
C ARG A 177 7.00 10.59 4.58
N ALA A 178 6.01 10.34 3.75
CA ALA A 178 5.86 9.07 3.03
C ALA A 178 6.77 8.96 1.79
N LEU A 179 7.28 10.07 1.27
CA LEU A 179 8.15 10.08 0.08
C LEU A 179 9.37 9.15 0.17
N PRO A 180 10.14 9.08 1.27
CA PRO A 180 11.27 8.17 1.39
C PRO A 180 10.86 6.69 1.33
N ALA A 181 9.74 6.33 1.96
CA ALA A 181 9.20 4.97 1.94
C ALA A 181 8.78 4.56 0.51
N ILE A 182 8.03 5.43 -0.18
CA ILE A 182 7.62 5.21 -1.58
C ILE A 182 8.84 5.13 -2.50
N THR A 183 9.85 5.98 -2.28
CA THR A 183 11.08 5.99 -3.07
C THR A 183 11.89 4.70 -2.86
N TYR A 184 11.97 4.22 -1.62
CA TYR A 184 12.59 2.94 -1.29
C TYR A 184 11.88 1.79 -2.03
N ALA A 185 10.56 1.67 -1.86
CA ALA A 185 9.77 0.62 -2.53
C ALA A 185 9.93 0.66 -4.05
N THR A 186 9.86 1.86 -4.64
CA THR A 186 10.06 2.06 -6.09
C THR A 186 11.42 1.53 -6.55
N ASN A 187 12.49 1.86 -5.82
CA ASN A 187 13.83 1.45 -6.19
C ASN A 187 14.03 -0.06 -6.03
N GLU A 188 13.49 -0.66 -4.97
CA GLU A 188 13.55 -2.10 -4.77
C GLU A 188 12.72 -2.86 -5.81
N PHE A 189 11.49 -2.40 -6.13
CA PHE A 189 10.71 -2.95 -7.24
C PHE A 189 11.45 -2.84 -8.57
N ARG A 190 12.11 -1.72 -8.87
CA ARG A 190 12.93 -1.62 -10.10
C ARG A 190 14.07 -2.62 -10.12
N LYS A 191 14.84 -2.74 -9.03
CA LYS A 191 15.92 -3.74 -8.92
C LYS A 191 15.38 -5.16 -9.09
N PHE A 192 14.23 -5.41 -8.49
CA PHE A 192 13.51 -6.65 -8.57
C PHE A 192 13.10 -6.97 -10.02
N CYS A 193 12.57 -5.99 -10.77
CA CYS A 193 12.19 -6.16 -12.18
C CYS A 193 13.38 -6.37 -13.13
N LEU A 194 14.55 -5.83 -12.79
CA LEU A 194 15.77 -5.98 -13.60
C LEU A 194 16.44 -7.35 -13.43
N LYS A 195 16.04 -8.12 -12.42
CA LYS A 195 16.51 -9.49 -12.18
C LYS A 195 15.65 -10.57 -12.87
N VAL A 196 14.63 -10.15 -13.63
CA VAL A 196 13.74 -11.00 -14.42
C VAL A 196 14.35 -11.26 -15.79
#